data_AF-A0A3B0UQ57-F1
#
_entry.id   AF-A0A3B0UQ57-F1
#
_cell.length_a   1.000
_cell.length_b   1.000
_cell.length_c   1.000
_cell.angle_alpha   90.00
_cell.angle_beta   90.00
_cell.angle_gamma   90.00
#
_symmetry.space_group_name_H-M   'P 1'
#
loop_
_entity.id
_entity.type
_entity.pdbx_description
1 polymer ?
#
loop_
_entity_poly.entity_id
_entity_poly.type
_entity_poly.pdbx_seq_one_letter_code
_entity_poly.pdbx_strand_id
1 'polypeptide(L)'
;MRKFLFLMIFIIVIVAGWSAVWIYAAQRINAEASSLFANTANTQQQINCEQFSVSGFPFRFDITCTNLTLSSIDTSLKIPEIKVTALVYRPTHALIFAEGPAVMENIFSGSKRQLNWNSLRASVRTNGWSLARVSIEGENIEL
;
A
#
# COMPACT_ATOMS: atom_id res chain seq x y z
N MET A 1 25.45 8.63 -39.02
CA MET A 1 24.55 9.53 -38.27
C MET A 1 23.10 9.04 -38.21
N ARG A 2 22.44 8.66 -39.31
CA ARG A 2 21.02 8.19 -39.31
C ARG A 2 20.72 6.97 -38.41
N LYS A 3 21.65 6.02 -38.27
CA LYS A 3 21.46 4.82 -37.42
C LYS A 3 21.28 5.18 -35.93
N PHE A 4 22.02 6.19 -35.45
CA PHE A 4 21.89 6.67 -34.07
C PHE A 4 20.56 7.38 -33.82
N LEU A 5 20.05 8.11 -34.82
CA LEU A 5 18.74 8.77 -34.73
C LEU A 5 17.60 7.75 -34.60
N PHE A 6 17.62 6.68 -35.40
CA PHE A 6 16.64 5.59 -35.29
C PHE A 6 16.70 4.90 -33.93
N LEU A 7 17.91 4.64 -33.42
CA LEU A 7 18.11 4.01 -32.11
C LEU A 7 17.59 4.92 -30.99
N MET A 8 17.85 6.22 -31.06
CA MET A 8 17.34 7.22 -30.12
C MET A 8 15.81 7.25 -30.11
N ILE A 9 15.18 7.34 -31.27
CA ILE A 9 13.71 7.35 -31.40
C ILE A 9 13.12 6.05 -30.83
N PHE A 10 13.73 4.91 -31.15
CA PHE A 10 13.26 3.62 -30.65
C PHE A 10 13.29 3.53 -29.11
N ILE A 11 14.38 3.99 -28.48
CA ILE A 11 14.48 4.05 -27.02
C ILE A 11 13.40 4.97 -26.44
N ILE A 12 13.21 6.15 -27.03
CA ILE A 12 12.19 7.11 -26.57
C ILE A 12 10.80 6.47 -26.63
N VAL A 13 10.47 5.76 -27.71
CA VAL A 13 9.18 5.07 -27.86
C VAL A 13 8.99 4.00 -26.78
N ILE A 14 10.01 3.19 -26.50
CA ILE A 14 9.94 2.16 -25.46
C ILE A 14 9.74 2.80 -24.08
N VAL A 15 10.52 3.84 -23.75
CA VAL A 15 10.44 4.52 -22.46
C VAL A 15 9.08 5.21 -22.28
N ALA A 16 8.58 5.88 -23.32
CA ALA A 16 7.27 6.50 -23.31
C ALA A 16 6.15 5.46 -23.17
N GLY A 17 6.24 4.35 -23.92
CA GLY A 17 5.29 3.25 -23.84
C GLY A 17 5.26 2.60 -22.45
N TRP A 18 6.42 2.32 -21.87
CA TRP A 18 6.53 1.79 -20.51
C TRP A 18 5.95 2.76 -19.47
N SER A 19 6.24 4.05 -19.62
CA SER A 19 5.71 5.08 -18.73
C SER A 19 4.19 5.16 -18.78
N ALA A 20 3.60 5.10 -19.97
CA ALA A 20 2.15 5.05 -20.14
C ALA A 20 1.54 3.82 -19.46
N VAL A 21 2.14 2.64 -19.65
CA VAL A 21 1.68 1.38 -19.02
C VAL A 21 1.76 1.47 -17.49
N TRP A 22 2.86 1.97 -16.94
CA TRP A 22 3.04 2.09 -15.49
C TRP A 22 2.05 3.08 -14.88
N ILE A 23 1.86 4.25 -15.49
CA ILE A 23 0.91 5.27 -15.03
C ILE A 23 -0.52 4.71 -15.08
N TYR A 24 -0.88 4.01 -16.15
CA TYR A 24 -2.18 3.36 -16.26
C TYR A 24 -2.42 2.35 -15.13
N ALA A 25 -1.43 1.51 -14.82
CA ALA A 25 -1.51 0.57 -13.71
C ALA A 25 -1.65 1.28 -12.35
N ALA A 26 -0.87 2.34 -12.10
CA ALA A 26 -0.97 3.12 -10.87
C ALA A 26 -2.35 3.79 -10.72
N GLN A 27 -2.91 4.34 -11.80
CA GLN A 27 -4.27 4.89 -11.79
C GLN A 27 -5.33 3.83 -11.51
N ARG A 28 -5.16 2.62 -12.05
CA ARG A 28 -6.08 1.52 -11.79
C ARG A 28 -6.10 1.11 -10.32
N ILE A 29 -4.93 1.02 -9.70
CA ILE A 29 -4.80 0.72 -8.25
C ILE A 29 -5.50 1.80 -7.41
N ASN A 30 -5.30 3.08 -7.75
CA ASN A 30 -5.99 4.19 -7.08
C ASN A 30 -7.51 4.07 -7.21
N ALA A 31 -8.03 3.83 -8.41
CA ALA A 31 -9.46 3.71 -8.65
C ALA A 31 -10.09 2.54 -7.88
N GLU A 32 -9.41 1.38 -7.84
CA GLU A 32 -9.86 0.23 -7.06
C GLU A 32 -9.86 0.53 -5.56
N ALA A 33 -8.80 1.13 -5.02
CA ALA A 33 -8.75 1.56 -3.62
C ALA A 33 -9.89 2.55 -3.28
N SER A 34 -10.10 3.59 -4.10
CA SER A 34 -11.19 4.55 -3.88
C SER A 34 -12.57 3.89 -3.89
N SER A 35 -12.79 2.93 -4.80
CA SER A 35 -14.06 2.20 -4.84
C SER A 35 -14.27 1.30 -3.62
N LEU A 36 -13.21 0.67 -3.10
CA LEU A 36 -13.27 -0.09 -1.85
C LEU A 36 -13.68 0.83 -0.69
N PHE A 37 -13.01 1.98 -0.52
CA PHE A 37 -13.37 2.93 0.54
C PHE A 37 -14.82 3.43 0.42
N ALA A 38 -15.28 3.72 -0.81
CA ALA A 38 -16.66 4.16 -1.07
C ALA A 38 -17.70 3.07 -0.75
N ASN A 39 -17.41 1.80 -1.07
CA ASN A 39 -18.31 0.68 -0.75
C ASN A 39 -18.41 0.45 0.76
N THR A 40 -17.30 0.63 1.46
CA THR A 40 -17.21 0.44 2.90
C THR A 40 -17.83 1.60 3.69
N ALA A 41 -18.01 2.78 3.08
CA ALA A 41 -18.69 3.92 3.69
C ALA A 41 -20.14 3.64 4.10
N ASN A 42 -20.85 2.75 3.38
CA ASN A 42 -22.24 2.37 3.67
C ASN A 42 -22.37 1.12 4.55
N THR A 43 -21.25 0.56 5.01
CA THR A 43 -21.23 -0.65 5.85
C THR A 43 -20.95 -0.25 7.31
N GLN A 44 -21.33 -1.10 8.26
CA GLN A 44 -21.07 -0.92 9.70
C GLN A 44 -19.58 -0.87 10.09
N GLN A 45 -18.69 -1.19 9.15
CA GLN A 45 -17.26 -1.03 9.28
C GLN A 45 -16.84 -0.06 8.16
N GLN A 46 -16.32 1.11 8.52
CA GLN A 46 -15.83 2.13 7.61
C GLN A 46 -14.29 2.11 7.60
N ILE A 47 -13.71 2.09 6.41
CA ILE A 47 -12.26 2.13 6.20
C ILE A 47 -11.98 3.41 5.42
N ASN A 48 -11.29 4.35 6.05
CA ASN A 48 -10.92 5.62 5.43
C ASN A 48 -9.41 5.78 5.42
N CYS A 49 -8.85 6.05 4.25
CA CYS A 49 -7.45 6.43 4.08
C CYS A 49 -7.42 7.92 3.73
N GLU A 50 -6.82 8.77 4.57
CA GLU A 50 -6.80 10.21 4.33
C GLU A 50 -5.98 10.56 3.09
N GLN A 51 -4.79 9.97 2.98
CA GLN A 51 -3.91 10.17 1.84
C GLN A 51 -3.46 8.83 1.27
N PHE A 52 -4.05 8.46 0.13
CA PHE A 52 -3.65 7.29 -0.63
C PHE A 52 -2.77 7.71 -1.81
N SER A 53 -1.60 7.09 -1.95
CA SER A 53 -0.66 7.37 -3.02
C SER A 53 -0.03 6.10 -3.57
N VAL A 54 0.22 6.08 -4.87
CA VAL A 54 0.94 5.00 -5.54
C VAL A 54 2.18 5.60 -6.21
N SER A 55 3.36 5.14 -5.79
CA SER A 55 4.65 5.58 -6.30
C SER A 55 5.49 4.37 -6.73
N GLY A 56 6.76 4.57 -7.11
CA GLY A 56 7.66 3.46 -7.43
C GLY A 56 8.04 3.26 -8.90
N PHE A 57 7.71 4.20 -9.77
CA PHE A 57 8.13 4.18 -11.17
C PHE A 57 9.66 3.94 -11.30
N PRO A 58 10.13 3.08 -12.23
CA PRO A 58 9.37 2.34 -13.26
C PRO A 58 9.11 0.86 -12.93
N PHE A 59 9.74 0.31 -11.89
CA PHE A 59 9.88 -1.13 -11.71
C PHE A 59 9.27 -1.66 -10.40
N ARG A 60 8.62 -0.79 -9.64
CA ARG A 60 7.92 -1.15 -8.40
C ARG A 60 6.62 -0.35 -8.27
N PHE A 61 5.77 -0.81 -7.37
CA PHE A 61 4.56 -0.15 -6.94
C PHE A 61 4.59 -0.06 -5.43
N ASP A 62 4.77 1.16 -4.94
CA ASP A 62 4.78 1.52 -3.53
C ASP A 62 3.46 2.22 -3.23
N ILE A 63 2.53 1.47 -2.65
CA ILE A 63 1.20 1.92 -2.25
C ILE A 63 1.29 2.40 -0.81
N THR A 64 1.09 3.69 -0.57
CA THR A 64 1.15 4.28 0.78
C THR A 64 -0.20 4.86 1.15
N CYS A 65 -0.65 4.54 2.35
CA CYS A 65 -1.83 5.08 2.99
C CYS A 65 -1.43 5.77 4.29
N THR A 66 -1.58 7.09 4.35
CA THR A 66 -1.35 7.89 5.55
C THR A 66 -2.67 8.16 6.27
N ASN A 67 -2.63 8.11 7.61
CA ASN A 67 -3.75 8.25 8.52
C ASN A 67 -4.92 7.32 8.20
N LEU A 68 -4.65 6.01 8.17
CA LEU A 68 -5.70 5.02 8.02
C LEU A 68 -6.59 5.04 9.29
N THR A 69 -7.87 5.28 9.09
CA THR A 69 -8.89 5.22 10.15
C THR A 69 -9.86 4.09 9.83
N LEU A 70 -9.93 3.11 10.72
CA LEU A 70 -10.92 2.06 10.72
C LEU A 70 -11.96 2.39 11.78
N SER A 71 -13.18 2.69 11.39
CA SER A 71 -14.28 2.91 12.32
C SER A 71 -15.23 1.73 12.26
N SER A 72 -15.45 1.08 13.38
CA SER A 72 -16.50 0.08 13.58
C SER A 72 -17.57 0.64 14.53
N ILE A 73 -18.65 -0.09 14.75
CA ILE A 73 -19.79 0.33 15.59
C ILE A 73 -19.33 0.78 16.98
N ASP A 74 -18.39 0.04 17.57
CA ASP A 74 -17.97 0.25 18.96
C ASP A 74 -16.54 0.78 19.11
N THR A 75 -15.72 0.75 18.06
CA THR A 75 -14.28 1.02 18.14
C THR A 75 -13.76 1.72 16.90
N SER A 76 -12.93 2.74 17.10
CA SER A 76 -12.12 3.40 16.06
C SER A 76 -10.65 3.03 16.25
N LEU A 77 -10.00 2.53 15.20
CA LEU A 77 -8.56 2.27 15.15
C LEU A 77 -7.92 3.25 14.16
N LYS A 78 -6.93 4.00 14.62
CA LYS A 78 -6.14 4.92 13.79
C LYS A 78 -4.71 4.42 13.67
N ILE A 79 -4.22 4.33 12.44
CA ILE A 79 -2.86 3.91 12.11
C ILE A 79 -2.20 5.04 11.30
N PRO A 80 -1.05 5.59 11.74
CA PRO A 80 -0.40 6.73 11.09
C PRO A 80 0.00 6.48 9.64
N GLU A 81 0.64 5.35 9.35
CA GLU A 81 1.06 5.03 7.98
C GLU A 81 1.08 3.53 7.74
N ILE A 82 0.55 3.11 6.59
CA ILE A 82 0.72 1.77 6.04
C ILE A 82 1.27 1.89 4.63
N LYS A 83 2.32 1.13 4.34
CA LYS A 83 2.97 1.10 3.03
C LYS A 83 3.08 -0.34 2.53
N VAL A 84 2.71 -0.57 1.28
CA VAL A 84 2.80 -1.87 0.61
C VAL A 84 3.66 -1.70 -0.65
N THR A 85 4.75 -2.43 -0.72
CA THR A 85 5.69 -2.43 -1.85
C THR A 85 5.61 -3.76 -2.58
N ALA A 86 5.37 -3.70 -3.90
CA ALA A 86 5.44 -4.83 -4.81
C ALA A 86 6.35 -4.53 -6.00
N LEU A 87 7.10 -5.52 -6.49
CA LEU A 87 8.03 -5.36 -7.60
C LEU A 87 7.38 -5.85 -8.91
N VAL A 88 7.50 -5.05 -9.98
CA VAL A 88 6.90 -5.38 -11.29
C VAL A 88 7.44 -6.69 -11.87
N TYR A 89 8.74 -6.93 -11.69
CA TYR A 89 9.44 -8.13 -12.18
C TYR A 89 9.34 -9.32 -11.22
N ARG A 90 8.78 -9.13 -10.01
CA ARG A 90 8.56 -10.16 -8.99
C ARG A 90 7.23 -9.91 -8.27
N PRO A 91 6.08 -10.07 -8.96
CA PRO A 91 4.77 -9.81 -8.37
C PRO A 91 4.43 -10.79 -7.25
N THR A 92 5.14 -11.91 -7.15
CA THR A 92 4.98 -12.90 -6.09
C THR A 92 5.65 -12.52 -4.77
N HIS A 93 6.32 -11.36 -4.68
CA HIS A 93 6.92 -10.86 -3.45
C HIS A 93 6.34 -9.49 -3.10
N ALA A 94 5.64 -9.43 -1.96
CA ALA A 94 5.11 -8.21 -1.39
C ALA A 94 5.75 -7.93 -0.03
N LEU A 95 6.02 -6.66 0.23
CA LEU A 95 6.49 -6.14 1.51
C LEU A 95 5.45 -5.16 2.03
N ILE A 96 5.06 -5.33 3.28
CA ILE A 96 4.06 -4.51 3.95
C ILE A 96 4.77 -3.89 5.16
N PHE A 97 4.62 -2.59 5.32
CA PHE A 97 5.18 -1.80 6.41
C PHE A 97 4.02 -1.09 7.09
N ALA A 98 4.00 -1.12 8.41
CA ALA A 98 3.04 -0.36 9.21
C ALA A 98 3.81 0.39 10.30
N GLU A 99 3.65 1.70 10.33
CA GLU A 99 4.27 2.56 11.34
C GLU A 99 3.29 2.79 12.48
N GLY A 100 3.83 2.75 13.70
CA GLY A 100 3.08 3.03 14.91
C GLY A 100 3.34 4.46 15.38
N PRO A 101 2.73 4.88 16.50
CA PRO A 101 1.80 4.11 17.33
C PRO A 101 0.40 4.07 16.72
N ALA A 102 -0.32 2.96 16.87
CA ALA A 102 -1.76 2.97 16.60
C ALA A 102 -2.56 3.32 17.83
N VAL A 103 -3.62 4.09 17.61
CA VAL A 103 -4.54 4.52 18.65
C VAL A 103 -5.87 3.83 18.43
N MET A 104 -6.27 3.01 19.40
CA MET A 104 -7.61 2.47 19.49
C MET A 104 -8.43 3.30 20.45
N GLU A 105 -9.62 3.70 20.03
CA GLU A 105 -10.58 4.44 20.84
C GLU A 105 -11.90 3.68 20.82
N ASN A 106 -12.40 3.30 22.00
CA ASN A 106 -13.74 2.73 22.12
C ASN A 106 -14.75 3.88 22.22
N ILE A 107 -15.71 3.90 21.31
CA ILE A 107 -16.66 5.01 21.16
C ILE A 107 -17.66 5.03 22.33
N PHE A 108 -17.97 3.87 22.90
CA PHE A 108 -18.95 3.73 23.98
C PHE A 108 -18.38 4.10 25.36
N SER A 109 -17.15 3.66 25.66
CA SER A 109 -16.51 3.93 26.96
C SER A 109 -15.61 5.17 26.96
N GLY A 110 -15.27 5.72 25.79
CA GLY A 110 -14.26 6.78 25.64
C GLY A 110 -12.83 6.34 25.98
N SER A 111 -12.60 5.04 26.21
CA SER A 111 -11.29 4.53 26.57
C SER A 111 -10.37 4.52 25.35
N LYS A 112 -9.21 5.17 25.48
CA LYS A 112 -8.13 5.16 24.48
C LYS A 112 -7.07 4.16 24.90
N ARG A 113 -6.74 3.22 24.03
CA ARG A 113 -5.59 2.32 24.15
C ARG A 113 -4.61 2.66 23.03
N GLN A 114 -3.39 2.98 23.41
CA GLN A 114 -2.32 3.23 22.45
C GLN A 114 -1.46 1.97 22.39
N LEU A 115 -1.31 1.44 21.19
CA LEU A 115 -0.39 0.34 20.90
C LEU A 115 0.86 0.98 20.32
N ASN A 116 1.97 0.90 21.04
CA ASN A 116 3.20 1.56 20.64
C ASN A 116 4.12 0.55 19.94
N TRP A 117 4.52 0.88 18.71
CA TRP A 117 5.56 0.14 18.00
C TRP A 117 6.32 1.10 17.08
N ASN A 118 7.60 0.85 16.86
CA ASN A 118 8.38 1.68 15.94
C ASN A 118 8.09 1.30 14.49
N SER A 119 8.31 0.03 14.14
CA SER A 119 8.06 -0.44 12.78
C SER A 119 7.60 -1.89 12.79
N LEU A 120 6.53 -2.16 12.02
CA LEU A 120 6.07 -3.50 11.71
C LEU A 120 6.33 -3.76 10.23
N ARG A 121 7.01 -4.86 9.93
CA ARG A 121 7.34 -5.30 8.58
C ARG A 121 6.80 -6.69 8.37
N ALA A 122 5.95 -6.88 7.38
CA ALA A 122 5.52 -8.19 6.92
C ALA A 122 6.01 -8.43 5.49
N SER A 123 6.56 -9.61 5.23
CA SER A 123 6.96 -10.02 3.90
C SER A 123 6.23 -11.29 3.50
N VAL A 124 5.57 -11.24 2.35
CA VAL A 124 4.85 -12.38 1.79
C VAL A 124 5.49 -12.76 0.46
N ARG A 125 5.88 -14.02 0.34
CA ARG A 125 6.36 -14.63 -0.90
C ARG A 125 5.45 -15.77 -1.30
N THR A 126 4.99 -15.74 -2.53
CA THR A 126 4.22 -16.81 -3.17
C THR A 126 5.06 -17.48 -4.25
N ASN A 127 4.75 -18.74 -4.55
CA ASN A 127 5.33 -19.47 -5.68
C ASN A 127 4.19 -19.98 -6.55
N GLY A 128 3.73 -19.14 -7.48
CA GLY A 128 2.53 -19.39 -8.27
C GLY A 128 1.27 -19.40 -7.39
N TRP A 129 0.80 -20.60 -7.05
CA TRP A 129 -0.44 -20.83 -6.28
C TRP A 129 -0.19 -21.23 -4.82
N SER A 130 1.06 -21.46 -4.43
CA SER A 130 1.44 -21.86 -3.06
C SER A 130 2.04 -20.68 -2.29
N LEU A 131 1.64 -20.51 -1.03
CA LEU A 131 2.31 -19.61 -0.08
C LEU A 131 3.70 -20.19 0.24
N ALA A 132 4.75 -19.53 -0.24
CA ALA A 132 6.11 -20.00 -0.06
C ALA A 132 6.71 -19.56 1.28
N ARG A 133 6.47 -18.29 1.68
CA ARG A 133 6.95 -17.76 2.95
C ARG A 133 6.12 -16.55 3.39
N VAL A 134 5.79 -16.50 4.67
CA VAL A 134 5.31 -15.30 5.35
C VAL A 134 6.26 -15.03 6.51
N SER A 135 6.78 -13.80 6.60
CA SER A 135 7.63 -13.34 7.70
C SER A 135 7.03 -12.07 8.27
N ILE A 136 6.98 -11.95 9.59
CA ILE A 136 6.53 -10.75 10.30
C ILE A 136 7.64 -10.40 11.28
N GLU A 137 8.12 -9.16 11.21
CA GLU A 137 9.15 -8.59 12.07
C GLU A 137 8.57 -7.32 12.67
N GLY A 138 8.65 -7.18 13.98
CA GLY A 138 8.19 -6.01 14.70
C GLY A 138 9.29 -5.50 15.61
N GLU A 139 9.53 -4.20 15.58
CA GLU A 139 10.54 -3.55 16.39
C GLU A 139 9.88 -2.74 17.51
N ASN A 140 10.32 -2.97 18.76
CA ASN A 140 9.89 -2.29 19.98
C ASN A 140 8.37 -2.27 20.17
N ILE A 141 7.76 -3.44 20.34
CA ILE A 141 6.32 -3.56 20.59
C ILE A 141 6.06 -3.38 22.10
N GLU A 142 5.34 -2.32 22.46
CA GLU A 142 4.88 -2.04 23.82
C GLU A 142 3.34 -1.97 23.84
N LEU A 143 2.72 -2.58 24.86
CA LEU A 143 1.27 -2.78 24.99
C LEU A 143 0.64 -1.90 26.07
#